data_AF-A0A831LU11-F1
#
_entry.id   AF-A0A831LU11-F1
#
_cell.length_a   1.000
_cell.length_b   1.000
_cell.length_c   1.000
_cell.angle_alpha   90.00
_cell.angle_beta   90.00
_cell.angle_gamma   90.00
#
_symmetry.space_group_name_H-M   'P 1'
#
loop_
_entity.id
_entity.type
_entity.pdbx_description
1 polymer ?
#
loop_
_entity_poly.entity_id
_entity_poly.type
_entity_poly.pdbx_seq_one_letter_code
_entity_poly.pdbx_strand_id
1 'polypeptide(L)' 'MTAPNNAVFDPVNNKWVAENEGVSPDTEVRQDARSLQAGRDPQLERAVQEALKLVEDQPKIQVSPPSFPTPAIKQ' A
#
# COMPACT_ATOMS: atom_id res chain seq x y z
N MET A 1 -15.10 29.66 -15.04
CA MET A 1 -15.37 28.34 -15.65
C MET A 1 -14.04 27.62 -15.75
N THR A 2 -13.84 26.54 -15.01
CA THR A 2 -12.68 25.65 -15.16
C THR A 2 -13.15 24.40 -15.89
N ALA A 3 -12.55 24.10 -17.04
CA ALA A 3 -12.77 22.84 -17.75
C ALA A 3 -11.54 21.94 -17.47
N PRO A 4 -11.70 20.79 -16.82
CA PRO A 4 -10.58 19.87 -16.64
C PRO A 4 -10.15 19.33 -18.00
N ASN A 5 -8.87 19.51 -18.34
CA ASN A 5 -8.27 19.04 -19.59
C ASN A 5 -7.27 17.88 -19.38
N ASN A 6 -7.08 17.45 -18.13
CA ASN A 6 -6.15 16.41 -17.75
C ASN A 6 -6.92 15.28 -17.06
N ALA A 7 -6.76 14.06 -17.56
CA ALA A 7 -7.33 12.85 -16.99
C ALA A 7 -6.25 11.77 -16.91
N VAL A 8 -6.33 10.90 -15.89
CA VAL A 8 -5.39 9.79 -15.71
C VAL A 8 -5.99 8.55 -16.33
N PHE A 9 -5.28 7.95 -17.28
CA PHE A 9 -5.75 6.76 -17.98
C PHE A 9 -5.07 5.50 -17.41
N ASP A 10 -5.87 4.47 -17.12
CA ASP A 10 -5.40 3.13 -16.78
C ASP A 10 -5.39 2.27 -18.06
N PRO A 11 -4.22 1.97 -18.65
CA PRO A 11 -4.12 1.17 -19.86
C PRO A 11 -4.37 -0.33 -19.63
N VAL A 12 -4.28 -0.82 -18.39
CA VAL A 12 -4.53 -2.22 -18.05
C VAL A 12 -6.03 -2.49 -18.08
N ASN A 13 -6.82 -1.58 -17.52
CA ASN A 13 -8.27 -1.71 -17.45
C ASN A 13 -9.03 -0.93 -18.53
N ASN A 14 -8.32 -0.16 -19.37
CA ASN A 14 -8.85 0.68 -20.45
C ASN A 14 -9.93 1.68 -19.96
N LYS A 15 -9.67 2.34 -18.82
CA LYS A 15 -10.60 3.26 -18.16
C LYS A 15 -9.90 4.55 -17.73
N TRP A 16 -10.65 5.64 -17.66
CA TRP A 16 -10.23 6.85 -16.96
C TRP A 16 -10.35 6.62 -15.45
N VAL A 17 -9.29 6.92 -14.71
CA VAL A 17 -9.18 6.62 -13.28
C VAL A 17 -10.08 7.56 -12.49
N ALA A 18 -10.98 6.98 -11.69
CA ALA A 18 -11.76 7.65 -10.63
C ALA A 18 -12.67 8.83 -11.06
N GLU A 19 -12.88 9.05 -12.36
CA GLU A 19 -13.74 10.12 -12.88
C GLU A 19 -15.17 9.98 -12.34
N ASN A 20 -15.58 10.91 -11.46
CA ASN A 20 -16.86 10.94 -10.73
C ASN A 20 -17.15 9.78 -9.75
N GLU A 21 -16.25 8.80 -9.60
CA GLU A 21 -16.47 7.61 -8.74
C GLU A 21 -15.47 7.50 -7.58
N GLY A 22 -14.32 8.18 -7.64
CA GLY A 22 -13.26 8.05 -6.63
C GLY A 22 -12.51 6.71 -6.73
N VAL A 23 -11.72 6.39 -5.70
CA VAL A 23 -11.01 5.11 -5.57
C VAL A 23 -11.51 4.42 -4.32
N SER A 24 -12.09 3.22 -4.47
CA SER A 24 -12.57 2.44 -3.33
C SER A 24 -11.39 1.97 -2.47
N PRO A 25 -11.48 2.05 -1.14
CA PRO A 25 -10.48 1.45 -0.28
C PRO A 25 -10.63 -0.08 -0.28
N ASP A 26 -9.53 -0.80 -0.06
CA ASP A 26 -9.57 -2.25 0.22
C ASP A 26 -10.20 -2.55 1.59
N THR A 27 -10.06 -1.60 2.52
CA THR A 27 -10.60 -1.67 3.87
C THR A 27 -11.31 -0.37 4.21
N GLU A 28 -12.63 -0.42 4.35
CA GLU A 28 -13.41 0.75 4.74
C GLU A 28 -13.22 1.05 6.23
N VAL A 29 -12.82 2.29 6.54
CA VAL A 29 -12.66 2.79 7.91
C VAL A 29 -13.24 4.18 8.01
N ARG A 30 -14.36 4.29 8.74
CA ARG A 30 -15.02 5.57 8.96
C ARG A 30 -14.37 6.34 10.12
N GLN A 31 -14.02 7.60 9.89
CA GLN A 31 -13.67 8.53 10.97
C GLN A 31 -14.95 9.17 11.53
N ASP A 32 -15.54 8.56 12.57
CA ASP A 32 -16.72 9.12 13.22
C ASP A 32 -16.37 10.28 14.16
N ALA A 33 -17.29 11.24 14.27
CA ALA A 33 -17.06 12.47 15.04
C ALA A 33 -16.79 12.20 16.54
N ARG A 34 -17.38 11.14 17.12
CA ARG A 34 -17.17 10.79 18.53
C ARG A 34 -15.73 10.34 18.74
N SER A 35 -15.20 9.47 17.88
CA SER A 35 -13.81 9.02 17.94
C SER A 35 -12.84 10.18 17.79
N LEU A 36 -13.06 11.05 16.80
CA LEU A 36 -12.22 12.23 16.58
C LEU A 36 -12.27 13.20 17.77
N GLN A 37 -13.45 13.45 18.33
CA GLN A 37 -13.62 14.31 19.51
C GLN A 37 -12.92 13.73 20.75
N ALA A 38 -12.83 12.41 20.86
CA ALA A 38 -12.08 11.73 21.90
C ALA A 38 -10.56 11.69 21.63
N GLY A 39 -10.07 12.35 20.57
CA GLY A 39 -8.66 12.37 20.18
C GLY A 39 -8.16 11.07 19.56
N ARG A 40 -9.06 10.18 19.11
CA ARG A 40 -8.70 8.92 18.44
C ARG A 40 -8.69 9.10 16.92
N ASP A 41 -7.85 8.31 16.26
CA ASP A 41 -7.85 8.18 14.80
C ASP A 41 -8.11 6.72 14.40
N PRO A 42 -9.36 6.36 14.07
CA PRO A 42 -9.72 4.99 13.66
C PRO A 42 -8.93 4.49 12.44
N GLN A 43 -8.54 5.37 11.52
CA GLN A 43 -7.79 4.96 10.32
C GLN A 43 -6.36 4.57 10.68
N LEU A 44 -5.69 5.37 11.50
CA LEU A 44 -4.34 5.05 11.95
C LEU A 44 -4.32 3.79 12.79
N GLU A 45 -5.27 3.64 13.71
CA GLU A 45 -5.40 2.43 14.54
C GLU A 45 -5.60 1.18 13.67
N ARG A 46 -6.49 1.23 12.66
CA ARG A 46 -6.70 0.10 11.74
C ARG A 46 -5.46 -0.17 10.88
N ALA A 47 -4.80 0.87 10.39
CA ALA A 47 -3.59 0.72 9.57
C ALA A 47 -2.47 0.00 10.33
N VAL A 48 -2.26 0.34 11.61
CA VAL A 48 -1.26 -0.32 12.47
C VAL A 48 -1.62 -1.80 12.67
N GLN A 49 -2.89 -2.11 12.91
CA GLN A 49 -3.35 -3.50 13.09
C GLN A 49 -3.10 -4.34 11.83
N GLU A 50 -3.50 -3.84 10.65
CA GLU A 50 -3.28 -4.56 9.39
C GLU A 50 -1.78 -4.70 9.06
N ALA A 51 -0.97 -3.68 9.34
CA ALA A 51 0.46 -3.76 9.14
C ALA A 51 1.12 -4.85 10.01
N LEU A 52 0.75 -4.95 11.29
CA LEU A 52 1.27 -6.01 12.17
C LEU A 52 0.83 -7.40 11.71
N LYS A 53 -0.44 -7.55 11.31
CA LYS A 53 -0.94 -8.80 10.74
C LYS A 53 -0.16 -9.22 9.48
N LEU A 54 0.09 -8.29 8.56
CA LEU A 54 0.85 -8.57 7.35
C LEU A 54 2.31 -8.97 7.64
N VAL A 55 2.90 -8.46 8.71
CA VAL A 55 4.25 -8.86 9.16
C VAL A 55 4.26 -10.28 9.72
N GLU A 56 3.19 -10.69 10.42
CA GLU A 56 3.04 -12.06 10.91
C GLU A 56 2.77 -13.05 9.76
N ASP A 57 1.96 -12.65 8.78
CA ASP A 57 1.55 -13.49 7.66
C ASP A 57 2.66 -13.66 6.60
N GLN A 58 3.62 -12.73 6.51
CA GLN A 58 4.71 -12.79 5.54
C GLN A 58 5.97 -13.43 6.14
N PRO A 59 6.41 -14.62 5.68
CA PRO A 59 7.65 -15.22 6.15
C PRO A 59 8.83 -14.32 5.79
N LYS A 60 9.72 -14.08 6.75
CA LYS A 60 10.97 -13.34 6.52
C LYS A 60 11.69 -13.95 5.32
N ILE A 61 11.95 -13.15 4.29
CA ILE A 61 12.74 -13.57 3.14
C ILE A 61 14.13 -13.96 3.67
N GLN A 62 14.42 -15.25 3.70
CA GLN A 62 15.77 -15.72 3.98
C GLN A 62 16.62 -15.46 2.74
N VAL A 63 17.33 -14.34 2.76
CA VAL A 63 18.33 -14.05 1.73
C VAL A 63 19.56 -14.88 2.10
N SER A 64 19.75 -16.03 1.44
CA SER A 64 21.05 -16.69 1.45
C SER A 64 21.93 -16.01 0.39
N PRO A 65 23.00 -15.31 0.76
CA PRO A 65 23.95 -14.83 -0.23
C PRO A 65 24.52 -16.03 -1.00
N PRO A 66 24.81 -15.88 -2.31
CA PRO A 66 25.52 -16.92 -3.06
C PRO A 66 26.90 -17.14 -2.42
N SER A 67 27.44 -18.36 -2.56
CA SER A 67 28.80 -18.67 -2.14
C SER A 67 29.79 -17.67 -2.71
N PHE A 68 30.75 -17.22 -1.89
CA PHE A 68 31.81 -16.34 -2.35
C PHE A 68 32.54 -16.95 -3.55
N PRO A 69 32.85 -16.15 -4.59
CA PRO A 69 33.62 -16.64 -5.73
C PRO A 69 34.98 -17.15 -5.26
N THR A 70 35.33 -18.37 -5.64
CA THR A 70 36.66 -18.93 -5.42
C THR A 70 37.64 -18.37 -6.47
N PRO A 71 38.94 -18.21 -6.14
CA PRO A 71 39.93 -17.78 -7.11
C PRO A 71 39.96 -18.70 -8.34
N ALA A 72 40.02 -18.12 -9.54
CA ALA A 72 40.04 -18.88 -10.79
C ALA A 72 41.34 -19.69 -11.02
N ILE A 73 42.37 -19.51 -10.18
CA ILE A 73 43.66 -20.18 -10.31
C ILE A 73 44.19 -20.51 -8.92
N LYS A 74 44.39 -21.81 -8.63
CA LYS A 74 45.27 -22.26 -7.55
C LYS A 74 46.71 -22.02 -8.02
N GLN A 75 47.47 -21.20 -7.28
CA GLN A 75 48.91 -21.08 -7.46
C GLN A 75 49.60 -22.41 -7.16
#